data_AF-A0A3L7PAV7-F1
#
_entry.id   AF-A0A3L7PAV7-F1
#
_cell.length_a   1.000
_cell.length_b   1.000
_cell.length_c   1.000
_cell.angle_alpha   90.00
_cell.angle_beta   90.00
_cell.angle_gamma   90.00
#
_symmetry.space_group_name_H-M   'P 1'
#
loop_
_entity.id
_entity.type
_entity.pdbx_description
1 polymer ?
#
loop_
_entity_poly.entity_id
_entity_poly.type
_entity_poly.pdbx_seq_one_letter_code
_entity_poly.pdbx_strand_id
1 'polypeptide(L)'
;MTYSPRCGSFLTVLGLSVLLMPITGTSTARAQELFSRDGAGIIWFVGTVQHSSDGQPTVDLGDAHGLDDGEAVAVFRQQDMHFRPLGVIRIENSFPSWSIPAKTIRFDLKTGDVIVYVRTLSQLKTGDSFRNNYMRQQLIKTGTRNGYSTVLAQTEAEALQNYISRQSKWVRDYQHVAGTIRSKSAASIETKQLQSLLRQVMHLQLLNTLRVPVEASMGTEWQSVVTQLLPAPEPVVEVPKVVAPEEAAVAAVAAEGAVAPGVDREKIVEVMERHVENIMYVRMPEERKLAKVMCIALETINWKEIGNGRPPANERQWFTLQLQRSQFPALSDDVQFIKDLQQTMTLSRREIMESQP
;
A
#
# COMPACT_ATOMS: atom_id res chain seq x y z
N MET A 1 -13.70 56.87 -37.34
CA MET A 1 -14.61 56.17 -36.41
C MET A 1 -14.36 54.67 -36.60
N THR A 2 -13.34 54.07 -35.96
CA THR A 2 -13.37 53.42 -34.62
C THR A 2 -14.43 52.30 -34.59
N TYR A 3 -14.12 51.00 -34.48
CA TYR A 3 -13.24 50.31 -33.53
C TYR A 3 -12.80 48.92 -34.06
N SER A 4 -11.57 48.52 -33.73
CA SER A 4 -11.10 47.12 -33.65
C SER A 4 -11.25 46.64 -32.21
N PRO A 5 -11.44 45.33 -31.94
CA PRO A 5 -10.33 44.54 -31.37
C PRO A 5 -10.24 43.15 -32.04
N ARG A 6 -9.07 42.65 -32.42
CA ARG A 6 -7.98 42.04 -31.62
C ARG A 6 -8.37 40.76 -30.85
N CYS A 7 -7.79 39.66 -31.34
CA CYS A 7 -6.87 38.74 -30.64
C CYS A 7 -7.37 38.02 -29.37
N GLY A 8 -7.25 36.69 -29.34
CA GLY A 8 -7.37 35.93 -28.10
C GLY A 8 -7.52 34.42 -28.29
N SER A 9 -6.45 33.75 -28.72
CA SER A 9 -6.29 32.30 -28.59
C SER A 9 -6.41 31.90 -27.11
N PHE A 10 -7.28 30.96 -26.77
CA PHE A 10 -7.22 30.26 -25.47
C PHE A 10 -7.49 28.77 -25.65
N LEU A 11 -6.41 28.05 -25.92
CA LEU A 11 -6.25 26.63 -25.57
C LEU A 11 -6.24 26.54 -24.04
N THR A 12 -7.35 26.09 -23.45
CA THR A 12 -7.38 25.71 -22.02
C THR A 12 -6.89 24.27 -21.90
N VAL A 13 -5.57 24.09 -21.96
CA VAL A 13 -4.89 22.88 -21.48
C VAL A 13 -4.75 23.06 -19.97
N LEU A 14 -5.72 22.58 -19.19
CA LEU A 14 -5.54 22.36 -17.75
C LEU A 14 -4.73 21.08 -17.58
N GLY A 15 -3.42 21.20 -17.86
CA GLY A 15 -2.40 20.30 -17.35
C GLY A 15 -2.29 20.54 -15.84
N LEU A 16 -2.93 19.67 -15.07
CA LEU A 16 -2.74 19.61 -13.62
C LEU A 16 -1.38 18.97 -13.36
N SER A 17 -0.31 19.76 -13.52
CA SER A 17 1.01 19.45 -13.01
C SER A 17 0.91 19.33 -11.49
N VAL A 18 0.97 18.10 -11.01
CA VAL A 18 1.12 17.79 -9.59
C VAL A 18 2.48 18.34 -9.15
N LEU A 19 2.45 19.46 -8.44
CA LEU A 19 3.57 20.02 -7.69
C LEU A 19 3.95 19.01 -6.58
N LEU A 20 4.86 18.10 -6.87
CA LEU A 20 5.68 17.47 -5.83
C LEU A 20 6.77 18.46 -5.46
N MET A 21 6.65 19.10 -4.30
CA MET A 21 7.79 19.77 -3.68
C MET A 21 8.80 18.72 -3.19
N PRO A 22 10.12 18.93 -3.41
CA PRO A 22 11.15 18.05 -2.91
C PRO A 22 11.33 18.26 -1.40
N ILE A 23 11.22 17.18 -0.63
CA ILE A 23 11.65 17.17 0.77
C ILE A 23 13.14 16.93 0.77
N THR A 24 13.91 17.94 1.16
CA THR A 24 15.35 17.83 1.42
C THR A 24 15.56 17.11 2.76
N GLY A 25 16.05 15.87 2.70
CA GLY A 25 16.43 15.11 3.89
C GLY A 25 16.79 13.67 3.53
N THR A 26 18.05 13.31 3.70
CA THR A 26 18.72 12.05 3.30
C THR A 26 18.04 10.73 3.75
N SER A 27 17.02 10.76 4.60
CA SER A 27 16.17 9.61 4.92
C SER A 27 15.19 9.27 3.79
N THR A 28 14.75 10.24 2.99
CA THR A 28 14.07 9.95 1.73
C THR A 28 14.99 9.15 0.82
N ALA A 29 16.29 9.43 0.78
CA ALA A 29 17.22 8.71 -0.09
C ALA A 29 17.30 7.19 0.22
N ARG A 30 17.07 6.75 1.47
CA ARG A 30 17.13 5.31 1.84
C ARG A 30 15.81 4.57 1.57
N ALA A 31 14.67 5.23 1.83
CA ALA A 31 13.35 4.73 1.43
C ALA A 31 13.20 4.78 -0.10
N GLN A 32 13.69 5.83 -0.72
CA GLN A 32 13.80 6.01 -2.16
C GLN A 32 14.79 5.00 -2.74
N GLU A 33 15.91 4.67 -2.09
CA GLU A 33 16.77 3.54 -2.49
C GLU A 33 16.01 2.20 -2.46
N LEU A 34 15.15 1.92 -1.47
CA LEU A 34 14.30 0.71 -1.48
C LEU A 34 13.31 0.69 -2.66
N PHE A 35 12.84 1.86 -3.11
CA PHE A 35 11.97 2.02 -4.29
C PHE A 35 12.72 2.29 -5.60
N SER A 36 14.04 2.51 -5.56
CA SER A 36 14.89 2.94 -6.69
C SER A 36 15.97 1.93 -7.04
N ARG A 37 16.35 1.01 -6.15
CA ARG A 37 17.43 0.04 -6.41
C ARG A 37 17.08 -1.00 -7.47
N ASP A 38 15.80 -1.20 -7.81
CA ASP A 38 15.36 -2.09 -8.88
C ASP A 38 14.47 -1.42 -9.94
N GLY A 39 14.68 -0.12 -10.22
CA GLY A 39 14.37 0.53 -11.51
C GLY A 39 12.98 0.38 -12.15
N ALA A 40 11.93 -0.08 -11.45
CA ALA A 40 10.82 -0.72 -12.15
C ALA A 40 9.42 -0.37 -11.65
N GLY A 41 9.16 0.82 -11.11
CA GLY A 41 7.80 1.38 -10.89
C GLY A 41 6.68 0.44 -10.45
N ILE A 42 6.16 0.62 -9.23
CA ILE A 42 5.10 -0.24 -8.67
C ILE A 42 3.80 -0.15 -9.48
N ILE A 43 3.22 -1.30 -9.82
CA ILE A 43 1.89 -1.42 -10.42
C ILE A 43 0.93 -2.02 -9.39
N TRP A 44 -0.16 -1.31 -9.17
CA TRP A 44 -1.26 -1.75 -8.32
C TRP A 44 -2.32 -2.44 -9.18
N PHE A 45 -2.65 -3.67 -8.84
CA PHE A 45 -3.77 -4.39 -9.42
C PHE A 45 -4.94 -4.33 -8.45
N VAL A 46 -6.10 -3.90 -8.95
CA VAL A 46 -7.29 -3.67 -8.12
C VAL A 46 -8.50 -4.35 -8.75
N GLY A 47 -9.19 -5.14 -7.93
CA GLY A 47 -10.40 -5.86 -8.31
C GLY A 47 -11.41 -5.90 -7.18
N THR A 48 -12.53 -6.59 -7.41
CA THR A 48 -13.55 -6.79 -6.39
C THR A 48 -13.97 -8.25 -6.28
N VAL A 49 -14.49 -8.58 -5.11
CA VAL A 49 -15.12 -9.86 -4.83
C VAL A 49 -16.53 -9.88 -5.42
N GLN A 50 -16.82 -10.94 -6.14
CA GLN A 50 -18.14 -11.30 -6.64
C GLN A 50 -18.54 -12.65 -6.04
N HIS A 51 -19.83 -12.97 -6.07
CA HIS A 51 -20.29 -14.31 -5.71
C HIS A 51 -20.76 -15.03 -6.97
N SER A 52 -20.29 -16.25 -7.16
CA SER A 52 -20.82 -17.17 -8.16
C SER A 52 -22.27 -17.56 -7.82
N SER A 53 -23.00 -18.10 -8.81
CA SER A 53 -24.32 -18.71 -8.61
C SER A 53 -24.33 -19.77 -7.51
N ASP A 54 -23.18 -20.42 -7.30
CA ASP A 54 -22.99 -21.50 -6.32
C ASP A 54 -22.65 -20.97 -4.92
N GLY A 55 -22.70 -19.65 -4.71
CA GLY A 55 -22.42 -19.00 -3.42
C GLY A 55 -20.95 -18.95 -3.03
N GLN A 56 -20.03 -19.39 -3.90
CA GLN A 56 -18.60 -19.28 -3.67
C GLN A 56 -18.09 -17.87 -4.05
N PRO A 57 -17.27 -17.22 -3.21
CA PRO A 57 -16.65 -15.95 -3.57
C PRO A 57 -15.64 -16.16 -4.70
N THR A 58 -15.66 -15.26 -5.68
CA THR A 58 -14.71 -15.16 -6.78
C THR A 58 -14.14 -13.75 -6.82
N VAL A 59 -12.93 -13.61 -7.35
CA VAL A 59 -12.26 -12.32 -7.53
C VAL A 59 -12.15 -12.07 -9.01
N ASP A 60 -12.46 -10.86 -9.48
CA ASP A 60 -12.37 -10.52 -10.90
C ASP A 60 -10.95 -10.10 -11.35
N LEU A 61 -9.96 -10.81 -10.80
CA LEU A 61 -8.55 -10.78 -11.16
C LEU A 61 -8.09 -12.22 -11.33
N GLY A 62 -7.15 -12.46 -12.24
CA GLY A 62 -6.71 -13.80 -12.62
C GLY A 62 -5.40 -13.79 -13.40
N ASP A 63 -5.10 -14.87 -14.11
CA ASP A 63 -3.83 -15.08 -14.83
C ASP A 63 -3.52 -13.93 -15.82
N ALA A 64 -4.51 -13.38 -16.53
CA ALA A 64 -4.31 -12.27 -17.46
C ALA A 64 -3.90 -10.96 -16.76
N HIS A 65 -4.12 -10.88 -15.44
CA HIS A 65 -3.68 -9.78 -14.58
C HIS A 65 -2.35 -10.12 -13.88
N GLY A 66 -1.77 -11.29 -14.15
CA GLY A 66 -0.55 -11.78 -13.48
C GLY A 66 -0.80 -12.16 -12.03
N LEU A 67 -1.99 -12.67 -11.72
CA LEU A 67 -2.33 -13.26 -10.43
C LEU A 67 -2.31 -14.79 -10.57
N ASP A 68 -1.43 -15.46 -9.84
CA ASP A 68 -1.19 -16.89 -9.92
C ASP A 68 -1.74 -17.64 -8.70
N ASP A 69 -1.79 -18.97 -8.81
CA ASP A 69 -2.23 -19.86 -7.73
C ASP A 69 -1.26 -19.77 -6.53
N GLY A 70 -1.78 -19.79 -5.31
CA GLY A 70 -1.02 -19.71 -4.07
C GLY A 70 -0.62 -18.30 -3.63
N GLU A 71 -0.84 -17.29 -4.47
CA GLU A 71 -0.43 -15.93 -4.17
C GLU A 71 -1.32 -15.24 -3.16
N ALA A 72 -0.73 -14.33 -2.38
CA ALA A 72 -1.43 -13.58 -1.36
C ALA A 72 -1.86 -12.20 -1.87
N VAL A 73 -3.10 -11.81 -1.57
CA VAL A 73 -3.69 -10.53 -1.94
C VAL A 73 -4.27 -9.83 -0.72
N ALA A 74 -4.17 -8.50 -0.69
CA ALA A 74 -4.75 -7.69 0.38
C ALA A 74 -6.24 -7.45 0.12
N VAL A 75 -7.05 -7.53 1.17
CA VAL A 75 -8.50 -7.37 1.10
C VAL A 75 -8.92 -6.17 1.94
N PHE A 76 -9.75 -5.32 1.34
CA PHE A 76 -10.34 -4.15 1.96
C PHE A 76 -11.86 -4.18 1.81
N ARG A 77 -12.57 -3.69 2.83
CA ARG A 77 -14.00 -3.44 2.76
C ARG A 77 -14.25 -1.96 2.65
N GLN A 78 -15.01 -1.56 1.64
CA GLN A 78 -15.50 -0.18 1.57
C GLN A 78 -16.54 0.03 2.68
N GLN A 79 -16.31 1.06 3.49
CA GLN A 79 -17.24 1.53 4.52
C GLN A 79 -17.42 3.04 4.32
N ASP A 80 -18.63 3.45 3.96
CA ASP A 80 -18.94 4.83 3.58
C ASP A 80 -17.96 5.36 2.51
N MET A 81 -17.11 6.33 2.87
CA MET A 81 -16.13 6.98 1.99
C MET A 81 -14.68 6.53 2.23
N HIS A 82 -14.46 5.42 2.95
CA HIS A 82 -13.14 4.89 3.27
C HIS A 82 -13.06 3.36 3.14
N PHE A 83 -11.86 2.82 3.35
CA PHE A 83 -11.52 1.41 3.15
C PHE A 83 -10.93 0.88 4.44
N ARG A 84 -11.61 -0.09 5.02
CA ARG A 84 -11.11 -0.82 6.18
C ARG A 84 -10.37 -2.08 5.71
N PRO A 85 -9.12 -2.34 6.13
CA PRO A 85 -8.47 -3.60 5.82
C PRO A 85 -9.18 -4.75 6.53
N LEU A 86 -9.36 -5.86 5.84
CA LEU A 86 -9.76 -7.13 6.45
C LEU A 86 -8.54 -8.01 6.72
N GLY A 87 -7.50 -7.88 5.89
CA GLY A 87 -6.25 -8.61 6.01
C GLY A 87 -5.79 -9.14 4.66
N VAL A 88 -5.15 -10.31 4.68
CA VAL A 88 -4.58 -10.96 3.49
C VAL A 88 -5.24 -12.32 3.31
N ILE A 89 -5.52 -12.66 2.05
CA ILE A 89 -6.05 -13.96 1.63
C ILE A 89 -5.18 -14.56 0.54
N ARG A 90 -5.09 -15.88 0.48
CA ARG A 90 -4.39 -16.57 -0.60
C ARG A 90 -5.35 -16.94 -1.72
N ILE A 91 -4.86 -16.92 -2.95
CA ILE A 91 -5.57 -17.44 -4.12
C ILE A 91 -5.37 -18.95 -4.16
N GLU A 92 -6.47 -19.70 -4.20
CA GLU A 92 -6.44 -21.16 -4.29
C GLU A 92 -6.30 -21.60 -5.74
N ASN A 93 -7.13 -21.03 -6.62
CA ASN A 93 -7.12 -21.32 -8.05
C ASN A 93 -7.30 -20.03 -8.85
N SER A 94 -6.39 -19.75 -9.77
CA SER A 94 -6.47 -18.65 -10.71
C SER A 94 -6.87 -19.14 -12.10
N PHE A 95 -7.76 -18.38 -12.71
CA PHE A 95 -8.29 -18.58 -14.06
C PHE A 95 -7.93 -17.35 -14.91
N PRO A 96 -8.12 -17.37 -16.23
CA PRO A 96 -7.72 -16.28 -17.11
C PRO A 96 -8.15 -14.88 -16.65
N SER A 97 -9.42 -14.69 -16.27
CA SER A 97 -9.99 -13.39 -15.91
C SER A 97 -10.53 -13.29 -14.49
N TRP A 98 -10.47 -14.37 -13.72
CA TRP A 98 -11.00 -14.44 -12.36
C TRP A 98 -10.24 -15.46 -11.52
N SER A 99 -10.42 -15.45 -10.21
CA SER A 99 -9.76 -16.39 -9.30
C SER A 99 -10.65 -16.75 -8.12
N ILE A 100 -10.33 -17.88 -7.50
CA ILE A 100 -10.98 -18.40 -6.30
C ILE A 100 -10.04 -18.13 -5.12
N PRO A 101 -10.46 -17.32 -4.15
CA PRO A 101 -9.71 -17.14 -2.91
C PRO A 101 -9.91 -18.35 -1.99
N ALA A 102 -8.84 -18.73 -1.30
CA ALA A 102 -8.87 -19.76 -0.27
C ALA A 102 -9.78 -19.33 0.89
N LYS A 103 -10.54 -20.26 1.47
CA LYS A 103 -11.37 -19.95 2.64
C LYS A 103 -10.50 -19.49 3.82
N THR A 104 -10.90 -18.41 4.47
CA THR A 104 -10.22 -17.88 5.67
C THR A 104 -11.17 -17.89 6.86
N ILE A 105 -10.63 -18.14 8.05
CA ILE A 105 -11.38 -18.15 9.31
C ILE A 105 -11.39 -16.75 9.95
N ARG A 106 -10.53 -15.84 9.47
CA ARG A 106 -10.34 -14.51 10.07
C ARG A 106 -11.45 -13.53 9.74
N PHE A 107 -12.04 -13.64 8.54
CA PHE A 107 -13.09 -12.75 8.07
C PHE A 107 -13.86 -13.39 6.91
N ASP A 108 -15.13 -13.02 6.75
CA ASP A 108 -15.91 -13.43 5.58
C ASP A 108 -15.78 -12.43 4.45
N LEU A 109 -15.50 -12.94 3.24
CA LEU A 109 -15.54 -12.17 2.01
C LEU A 109 -16.99 -11.85 1.63
N LYS A 110 -17.25 -10.61 1.26
CA LYS A 110 -18.55 -10.12 0.80
C LYS A 110 -18.43 -9.55 -0.60
N THR A 111 -19.52 -9.62 -1.38
CA THR A 111 -19.59 -8.95 -2.68
C THR A 111 -19.27 -7.47 -2.52
N GLY A 112 -18.38 -6.96 -3.37
CA GLY A 112 -17.93 -5.57 -3.32
C GLY A 112 -16.71 -5.32 -2.42
N ASP A 113 -16.22 -6.33 -1.68
CA ASP A 113 -14.91 -6.22 -1.04
C ASP A 113 -13.83 -6.01 -2.12
N VAL A 114 -12.90 -5.11 -1.87
CA VAL A 114 -11.87 -4.68 -2.80
C VAL A 114 -10.60 -5.48 -2.55
N ILE A 115 -10.02 -6.00 -3.62
CA ILE A 115 -8.78 -6.76 -3.58
C ILE A 115 -7.69 -5.97 -4.26
N VAL A 116 -6.54 -5.90 -3.59
CA VAL A 116 -5.37 -5.19 -4.08
C VAL A 116 -4.14 -6.07 -3.95
N TYR A 117 -3.33 -6.12 -5.00
CA TYR A 117 -1.96 -6.65 -4.93
C TYR A 117 -1.02 -5.80 -5.77
N VAL A 118 0.28 -6.03 -5.56
CA VAL A 118 1.36 -5.23 -6.14
C VAL A 118 2.27 -6.09 -6.99
N ARG A 119 2.71 -5.53 -8.11
CA ARG A 119 3.85 -6.03 -8.89
C ARG A 119 4.82 -4.92 -9.23
N THR A 120 6.06 -5.29 -9.47
CA THR A 120 7.05 -4.40 -10.10
C THR A 120 7.09 -4.65 -11.62
N LEU A 121 7.50 -3.64 -12.39
CA LEU A 121 7.78 -3.82 -13.83
C LEU A 121 8.91 -4.83 -14.07
N SER A 122 9.79 -5.09 -13.09
CA SER A 122 10.85 -6.10 -13.20
C SER A 122 10.25 -7.50 -13.19
N GLN A 123 9.34 -7.77 -12.24
CA GLN A 123 8.59 -9.01 -12.15
C GLN A 123 7.76 -9.27 -13.42
N LEU A 124 7.08 -8.24 -13.95
CA LEU A 124 6.23 -8.37 -15.13
C LEU A 124 7.00 -8.31 -16.46
N LYS A 125 8.25 -7.85 -16.45
CA LYS A 125 9.13 -7.70 -17.63
C LYS A 125 8.46 -6.86 -18.73
N THR A 126 8.76 -7.17 -20.00
CA THR A 126 8.16 -6.50 -21.16
C THR A 126 6.72 -6.94 -21.41
N GLY A 127 5.92 -6.11 -22.08
CA GLY A 127 4.55 -6.47 -22.49
C GLY A 127 4.48 -7.78 -23.28
N ASP A 128 5.42 -7.99 -24.21
CA ASP A 128 5.50 -9.24 -24.97
C ASP A 128 5.92 -10.43 -24.09
N SER A 129 6.85 -10.23 -23.14
CA SER A 129 7.24 -11.28 -22.19
C SER A 129 6.09 -11.67 -21.29
N PHE A 130 5.31 -10.69 -20.81
CA PHE A 130 4.12 -10.92 -19.99
C PHE A 130 3.07 -11.71 -20.77
N ARG A 131 2.75 -11.28 -22.00
CA ARG A 131 1.83 -12.02 -22.88
C ARG A 131 2.33 -13.44 -23.16
N ASN A 132 3.60 -13.63 -23.45
CA ASN A 132 4.16 -14.95 -23.72
C ASN A 132 4.13 -15.86 -22.49
N ASN A 133 4.38 -15.30 -21.29
CA ASN A 133 4.26 -16.05 -20.05
C ASN A 133 2.81 -16.50 -19.81
N TYR A 134 1.86 -15.58 -19.95
CA TYR A 134 0.43 -15.90 -19.90
C TYR A 134 0.07 -17.03 -20.88
N MET A 135 0.47 -16.93 -22.14
CA MET A 135 0.16 -17.97 -23.15
C MET A 135 0.79 -19.32 -22.77
N ARG A 136 2.00 -19.34 -22.20
CA ARG A 136 2.63 -20.59 -21.71
C ARG A 136 1.85 -21.19 -20.54
N GLN A 137 1.46 -20.37 -19.57
CA GLN A 137 0.64 -20.81 -18.43
C GLN A 137 -0.70 -21.34 -18.91
N GLN A 138 -1.35 -20.66 -19.86
CA GLN A 138 -2.58 -21.13 -20.45
C GLN A 138 -2.40 -22.45 -21.19
N LEU A 139 -1.32 -22.67 -21.94
CA LEU A 139 -1.07 -23.97 -22.58
C LEU A 139 -0.95 -25.11 -21.55
N ILE A 140 -0.32 -24.85 -20.40
CA ILE A 140 -0.23 -25.82 -19.30
C ILE A 140 -1.62 -26.08 -18.69
N LYS A 141 -2.42 -25.03 -18.45
CA LYS A 141 -3.75 -25.11 -17.81
C LYS A 141 -4.88 -25.60 -18.75
N THR A 142 -4.79 -25.33 -20.05
CA THR A 142 -5.83 -25.65 -21.06
C THR A 142 -5.64 -27.00 -21.72
N GLY A 143 -4.50 -27.69 -21.50
CA GLY A 143 -4.30 -29.08 -21.93
C GLY A 143 -5.40 -30.05 -21.46
N THR A 144 -6.24 -29.63 -20.49
CA THR A 144 -7.35 -30.41 -19.93
C THR A 144 -8.72 -29.72 -20.04
N ARG A 145 -8.87 -28.57 -20.71
CA ARG A 145 -10.13 -27.79 -20.70
C ARG A 145 -10.55 -27.25 -22.07
N ASN A 146 -11.74 -27.67 -22.50
CA ASN A 146 -12.45 -27.12 -23.66
C ASN A 146 -13.43 -26.03 -23.17
N GLY A 147 -13.04 -24.75 -23.27
CA GLY A 147 -13.92 -23.63 -22.92
C GLY A 147 -13.94 -22.58 -24.02
N TYR A 148 -15.00 -22.55 -24.83
CA TYR A 148 -15.21 -21.53 -25.87
C TYR A 148 -16.16 -20.44 -25.36
N SER A 149 -15.68 -19.51 -24.53
CA SER A 149 -16.45 -18.31 -24.16
C SER A 149 -15.79 -17.07 -24.74
N THR A 150 -16.48 -16.43 -25.68
CA THR A 150 -16.00 -15.21 -26.38
C THR A 150 -15.93 -13.99 -25.46
N VAL A 151 -16.82 -13.91 -24.46
CA VAL A 151 -16.85 -12.79 -23.50
C VAL A 151 -15.64 -12.83 -22.56
N LEU A 152 -15.28 -14.03 -22.08
CA LEU A 152 -14.09 -14.20 -21.24
C LEU A 152 -12.82 -13.89 -22.05
N ALA A 153 -12.74 -14.38 -23.29
CA ALA A 153 -11.62 -14.06 -24.19
C ALA A 153 -11.46 -12.55 -24.43
N GLN A 154 -12.56 -11.78 -24.51
CA GLN A 154 -12.49 -10.33 -24.63
C GLN A 154 -11.94 -9.69 -23.34
N THR A 155 -12.40 -10.13 -22.16
CA THR A 155 -11.88 -9.60 -20.88
C THR A 155 -10.39 -9.87 -20.69
N GLU A 156 -9.94 -11.06 -21.10
CA GLU A 156 -8.53 -11.47 -21.08
C GLU A 156 -7.69 -10.59 -22.02
N ALA A 157 -8.14 -10.43 -23.27
CA ALA A 157 -7.45 -9.63 -24.26
C ALA A 157 -7.34 -8.15 -23.82
N GLU A 158 -8.40 -7.60 -23.24
CA GLU A 158 -8.39 -6.24 -22.70
C GLU A 158 -7.41 -6.08 -21.54
N ALA A 159 -7.36 -7.04 -20.60
CA ALA A 159 -6.41 -7.01 -19.48
C ALA A 159 -4.95 -7.05 -19.96
N LEU A 160 -4.63 -7.96 -20.88
CA LEU A 160 -3.28 -8.06 -21.47
C LEU A 160 -2.91 -6.79 -22.25
N GLN A 161 -3.83 -6.29 -23.08
CA GLN A 161 -3.59 -5.09 -23.89
C GLN A 161 -3.43 -3.83 -23.03
N ASN A 162 -4.13 -3.74 -21.90
CA ASN A 162 -3.97 -2.65 -20.94
C ASN A 162 -2.55 -2.58 -20.38
N TYR A 163 -1.92 -3.73 -20.07
CA TYR A 163 -0.53 -3.75 -19.66
C TYR A 163 0.41 -3.37 -20.82
N ILE A 164 0.29 -4.06 -21.96
CA ILE A 164 1.18 -3.88 -23.13
C ILE A 164 1.20 -2.42 -23.60
N SER A 165 0.03 -1.78 -23.71
CA SER A 165 -0.09 -0.41 -24.20
C SER A 165 0.51 0.63 -23.25
N ARG A 166 0.46 0.40 -21.94
CA ARG A 166 0.91 1.35 -20.91
C ARG A 166 2.35 1.13 -20.48
N GLN A 167 2.88 -0.08 -20.64
CA GLN A 167 4.21 -0.46 -20.16
C GLN A 167 5.33 0.45 -20.71
N SER A 168 5.32 0.73 -22.02
CA SER A 168 6.34 1.59 -22.64
C SER A 168 6.34 3.03 -22.09
N LYS A 169 5.16 3.54 -21.72
CA LYS A 169 5.01 4.85 -21.07
C LYS A 169 5.55 4.79 -19.64
N TRP A 170 5.20 3.77 -18.87
CA TRP A 170 5.66 3.63 -17.48
C TRP A 170 7.17 3.52 -17.35
N VAL A 171 7.81 2.76 -18.24
CA VAL A 171 9.27 2.65 -18.30
C VAL A 171 9.91 3.99 -18.66
N ARG A 172 9.31 4.78 -19.56
CA ARG A 172 9.82 6.09 -19.95
C ARG A 172 9.71 7.13 -18.83
N ASP A 173 8.60 7.10 -18.10
CA ASP A 173 8.28 8.14 -17.10
C ASP A 173 9.04 7.93 -15.77
N TYR A 174 9.72 6.78 -15.58
CA TYR A 174 10.52 6.41 -14.39
C TYR A 174 9.83 6.73 -13.05
N GLN A 175 8.50 6.58 -12.99
CA GLN A 175 7.73 6.88 -11.79
C GLN A 175 7.88 5.75 -10.76
N HIS A 176 8.02 6.11 -9.48
CA HIS A 176 8.03 5.15 -8.37
C HIS A 176 6.76 4.29 -8.33
N VAL A 177 5.62 4.89 -8.70
CA VAL A 177 4.36 4.18 -8.96
C VAL A 177 4.10 4.29 -10.45
N ALA A 178 4.23 3.18 -11.18
CA ALA A 178 3.97 3.12 -12.61
C ALA A 178 2.48 3.36 -12.90
N GLY A 179 1.58 2.76 -12.11
CA GLY A 179 0.16 3.04 -12.23
C GLY A 179 -0.74 2.02 -11.54
N THR A 180 -2.00 2.04 -11.95
CA THR A 180 -3.04 1.13 -11.46
C THR A 180 -3.71 0.44 -12.64
N ILE A 181 -3.76 -0.89 -12.60
CA ILE A 181 -4.60 -1.72 -13.46
C ILE A 181 -5.82 -2.10 -12.64
N ARG A 182 -7.00 -1.80 -13.18
CA ARG A 182 -8.28 -2.08 -12.54
C ARG A 182 -9.03 -3.11 -13.37
N SER A 183 -9.67 -4.04 -12.68
CA SER A 183 -10.67 -4.91 -13.28
C SER A 183 -11.92 -4.11 -13.68
N LYS A 184 -12.82 -4.76 -14.43
CA LYS A 184 -14.07 -4.13 -14.89
C LYS A 184 -14.98 -3.76 -13.72
N SER A 185 -15.06 -4.60 -12.69
CA SER A 185 -15.94 -4.30 -11.55
C SER A 185 -15.35 -3.19 -10.65
N ALA A 186 -14.03 -3.09 -10.55
CA ALA A 186 -13.34 -2.04 -9.81
C ALA A 186 -13.38 -0.67 -10.51
N ALA A 187 -13.92 -0.59 -11.74
CA ALA A 187 -14.07 0.68 -12.45
C ALA A 187 -15.07 1.63 -11.79
N SER A 188 -16.05 1.10 -11.05
CA SER A 188 -17.05 1.88 -10.30
C SER A 188 -16.46 2.58 -9.07
N ILE A 189 -15.32 2.10 -8.57
CA ILE A 189 -14.64 2.68 -7.41
C ILE A 189 -14.08 4.05 -7.79
N GLU A 190 -14.40 5.06 -6.99
CA GLU A 190 -13.89 6.40 -7.20
C GLU A 190 -12.35 6.42 -7.13
N THR A 191 -11.73 6.85 -8.23
CA THR A 191 -10.27 6.93 -8.34
C THR A 191 -9.63 7.72 -7.19
N LYS A 192 -10.31 8.75 -6.68
CA LYS A 192 -9.82 9.58 -5.57
C LYS A 192 -9.71 8.79 -4.25
N GLN A 193 -10.71 7.97 -3.94
CA GLN A 193 -10.75 7.17 -2.72
C GLN A 193 -9.70 6.05 -2.75
N LEU A 194 -9.53 5.42 -3.92
CA LEU A 194 -8.48 4.43 -4.10
C LEU A 194 -7.08 5.08 -3.97
N GLN A 195 -6.87 6.26 -4.54
CA GLN A 195 -5.61 6.98 -4.40
C GLN A 195 -5.30 7.36 -2.94
N SER A 196 -6.30 7.75 -2.14
CA SER A 196 -6.07 8.08 -0.73
C SER A 196 -5.71 6.83 0.09
N LEU A 197 -6.33 5.67 -0.19
CA LEU A 197 -5.93 4.39 0.39
C LEU A 197 -4.49 4.02 0.03
N LEU A 198 -4.13 4.06 -1.25
CA LEU A 198 -2.79 3.68 -1.70
C LEU A 198 -1.70 4.59 -1.09
N ARG A 199 -1.98 5.89 -0.95
CA ARG A 199 -1.08 6.82 -0.25
C ARG A 199 -0.89 6.45 1.22
N GLN A 200 -1.97 6.06 1.91
CA GLN A 200 -1.88 5.61 3.30
C GLN A 200 -1.04 4.33 3.42
N VAL A 201 -1.22 3.35 2.53
CA VAL A 201 -0.41 2.12 2.54
C VAL A 201 1.07 2.46 2.36
N MET A 202 1.42 3.29 1.37
CA MET A 202 2.80 3.72 1.16
C MET A 202 3.35 4.49 2.36
N HIS A 203 2.53 5.32 3.01
CA HIS A 203 2.93 6.05 4.20
C HIS A 203 3.23 5.10 5.37
N LEU A 204 2.37 4.11 5.62
CA LEU A 204 2.58 3.10 6.66
C LEU A 204 3.81 2.23 6.37
N GLN A 205 4.07 1.90 5.09
CA GLN A 205 5.31 1.22 4.69
C GLN A 205 6.55 2.05 5.05
N LEU A 206 6.51 3.35 4.81
CA LEU A 206 7.59 4.26 5.20
C LEU A 206 7.75 4.36 6.72
N LEU A 207 6.66 4.38 7.49
CA LEU A 207 6.75 4.37 8.95
C LEU A 207 7.33 3.05 9.47
N ASN A 208 7.00 1.92 8.84
CA ASN A 208 7.56 0.63 9.18
C ASN A 208 9.09 0.57 8.93
N THR A 209 9.59 1.17 7.84
CA THR A 209 11.04 1.26 7.60
C THR A 209 11.75 2.17 8.62
N LEU A 210 11.04 3.15 9.17
CA LEU A 210 11.50 3.99 10.29
C LEU A 210 11.35 3.32 11.66
N ARG A 211 11.06 2.01 11.71
CA ARG A 211 10.92 1.18 12.92
C ARG A 211 9.75 1.59 13.83
N VAL A 212 8.71 2.23 13.29
CA VAL A 212 7.46 2.47 14.03
C VAL A 212 6.66 1.16 14.09
N PRO A 213 6.21 0.70 15.27
CA PRO A 213 5.46 -0.54 15.40
C PRO A 213 4.02 -0.38 14.86
N VAL A 214 3.82 -0.63 13.56
CA VAL A 214 2.52 -0.53 12.89
C VAL A 214 1.52 -1.58 13.40
N GLU A 215 1.98 -2.79 13.72
CA GLU A 215 1.14 -3.86 14.28
C GLU A 215 0.48 -3.45 15.60
N ALA A 216 1.25 -2.89 16.52
CA ALA A 216 0.76 -2.49 17.84
C ALA A 216 -0.12 -1.22 17.79
N SER A 217 -0.04 -0.43 16.71
CA SER A 217 -0.73 0.86 16.58
C SER A 217 -1.98 0.83 15.69
N MET A 218 -1.97 0.08 14.60
CA MET A 218 -3.13 -0.06 13.68
C MET A 218 -3.84 -1.40 13.81
N GLY A 219 -3.21 -2.37 14.43
CA GLY A 219 -3.65 -3.76 14.51
C GLY A 219 -3.04 -4.66 13.43
N THR A 220 -3.26 -5.96 13.61
CA THR A 220 -2.69 -7.02 12.76
C THR A 220 -3.18 -7.00 11.31
N GLU A 221 -4.41 -6.52 11.08
CA GLU A 221 -5.02 -6.38 9.75
C GLU A 221 -4.15 -5.47 8.87
N TRP A 222 -3.86 -4.26 9.36
CA TRP A 222 -3.04 -3.27 8.67
C TRP A 222 -1.60 -3.76 8.49
N GLN A 223 -1.01 -4.40 9.50
CA GLN A 223 0.34 -4.96 9.36
C GLN A 223 0.42 -5.98 8.23
N SER A 224 -0.52 -6.94 8.19
CA SER A 224 -0.54 -7.98 7.16
C SER A 224 -0.65 -7.37 5.75
N VAL A 225 -1.51 -6.36 5.58
CA VAL A 225 -1.70 -5.64 4.32
C VAL A 225 -0.46 -4.85 3.93
N VAL A 226 0.14 -4.10 4.86
CA VAL A 226 1.34 -3.28 4.61
C VAL A 226 2.52 -4.14 4.19
N THR A 227 2.71 -5.28 4.85
CA THR A 227 3.74 -6.26 4.51
C THR A 227 3.47 -6.91 3.14
N GLN A 228 2.22 -7.29 2.85
CA GLN A 228 1.88 -7.94 1.58
C GLN A 228 1.99 -7.01 0.38
N LEU A 229 1.63 -5.73 0.55
CA LEU A 229 1.71 -4.72 -0.50
C LEU A 229 3.12 -4.11 -0.63
N LEU A 230 4.08 -4.60 0.14
CA LEU A 230 5.49 -4.24 -0.07
C LEU A 230 5.95 -4.93 -1.37
N PRO A 231 6.52 -4.20 -2.33
CA PRO A 231 7.07 -4.84 -3.53
C PRO A 231 8.17 -5.81 -3.10
N ALA A 232 7.90 -7.11 -3.20
CA ALA A 232 8.91 -8.12 -2.95
C ALA A 232 10.00 -7.99 -4.04
N PRO A 233 11.30 -7.98 -3.69
CA PRO A 233 12.34 -8.20 -4.69
C PRO A 233 12.08 -9.57 -5.36
N GLU A 234 12.49 -9.71 -6.63
CA GLU A 234 12.28 -10.95 -7.37
C GLU A 234 12.67 -12.16 -6.51
N PRO A 235 11.86 -13.23 -6.45
CA PRO A 235 12.39 -14.50 -6.01
C PRO A 235 13.48 -14.87 -7.02
N VAL A 236 14.74 -14.68 -6.63
CA VAL A 236 15.84 -15.35 -7.30
C VAL A 236 15.46 -16.82 -7.24
N VAL A 237 15.13 -17.40 -8.39
CA VAL A 237 14.94 -18.84 -8.50
C VAL A 237 16.31 -19.42 -8.15
N GLU A 238 16.52 -19.75 -6.88
CA GLU A 238 17.68 -20.47 -6.42
C GLU A 238 17.61 -21.84 -7.09
N VAL A 239 18.30 -21.96 -8.23
CA VAL A 239 18.76 -23.26 -8.71
C VAL A 239 19.47 -23.88 -7.52
N PRO A 240 19.02 -25.04 -7.00
CA PRO A 240 19.55 -25.59 -5.76
C PRO A 240 21.04 -25.89 -5.95
N LYS A 241 21.88 -25.00 -5.42
CA LYS A 241 23.32 -25.24 -5.35
C LYS A 241 23.49 -26.17 -4.16
N VAL A 242 23.69 -27.45 -4.45
CA VAL A 242 24.11 -28.45 -3.45
C VAL A 242 25.41 -27.95 -2.84
N VAL A 243 25.35 -27.42 -1.62
CA VAL A 243 26.52 -27.09 -0.82
C VAL A 243 26.44 -27.91 0.45
N ALA A 244 27.52 -28.66 0.70
CA ALA A 244 27.68 -29.60 1.80
C ALA A 244 27.57 -28.92 3.17
N PRO A 245 27.18 -29.67 4.23
CA PRO A 245 26.80 -29.10 5.51
C PRO A 245 28.03 -28.99 6.44
N GLU A 246 28.77 -27.88 6.39
CA GLU A 246 29.76 -27.63 7.45
C GLU A 246 30.10 -26.15 7.76
N GLU A 247 29.49 -25.17 7.09
CA GLU A 247 29.77 -23.73 7.33
C GLU A 247 28.58 -22.91 7.85
N ALA A 248 27.44 -23.54 8.15
CA ALA A 248 26.26 -22.83 8.68
C ALA A 248 26.35 -22.48 10.18
N ALA A 249 27.38 -22.93 10.89
CA ALA A 249 27.46 -22.82 12.35
C ALA A 249 28.15 -21.54 12.87
N VAL A 250 28.78 -20.71 12.02
CA VAL A 250 29.59 -19.56 12.49
C VAL A 250 29.00 -18.19 12.11
N ALA A 251 27.96 -18.13 11.27
CA ALA A 251 27.35 -16.86 10.85
C ALA A 251 26.19 -16.36 11.75
N ALA A 252 25.79 -17.12 12.77
CA ALA A 252 24.60 -16.82 13.59
C ALA A 252 24.87 -15.97 14.85
N VAL A 253 26.10 -15.52 15.12
CA VAL A 253 26.45 -14.84 16.39
C VAL A 253 26.86 -13.36 16.23
N ALA A 254 26.53 -12.72 15.10
CA ALA A 254 26.85 -11.30 14.90
C ALA A 254 25.70 -10.51 14.25
N ALA A 255 24.55 -10.49 14.92
CA ALA A 255 23.48 -9.50 14.64
C ALA A 255 22.84 -8.95 15.94
N GLU A 256 23.54 -8.98 17.07
CA GLU A 256 23.19 -8.16 18.23
C GLU A 256 23.81 -6.77 18.09
N GLY A 257 23.22 -5.97 17.21
CA GLY A 257 23.47 -4.53 17.13
C GLY A 257 22.66 -3.81 18.22
N ALA A 258 23.23 -3.74 19.42
CA ALA A 258 23.00 -2.77 20.49
C ALA A 258 21.68 -1.96 20.44
N VAL A 259 20.65 -2.45 21.13
CA VAL A 259 19.50 -1.62 21.53
C VAL A 259 19.97 -0.68 22.63
N ALA A 260 20.15 0.60 22.30
CA ALA A 260 20.38 1.64 23.31
C ALA A 260 19.22 1.64 24.32
N PRO A 261 19.47 1.86 25.63
CA PRO A 261 18.43 1.88 26.64
C PRO A 261 17.61 3.15 26.44
N GLY A 262 16.40 3.02 25.91
CA GLY A 262 15.58 4.17 25.57
C GLY A 262 14.12 3.77 25.60
N VAL A 263 13.41 4.27 26.62
CA VAL A 263 11.95 4.29 26.85
C VAL A 263 11.20 3.07 26.33
N ASP A 264 10.66 2.24 27.23
CA ASP A 264 9.83 1.07 26.90
C ASP A 264 8.79 1.41 25.82
N ARG A 265 9.06 0.98 24.59
CA ARG A 265 8.23 1.31 23.42
C ARG A 265 6.81 0.79 23.60
N GLU A 266 6.68 -0.36 24.25
CA GLU A 266 5.40 -0.97 24.62
C GLU A 266 4.59 -0.04 25.54
N LYS A 267 5.25 0.58 26.53
CA LYS A 267 4.62 1.54 27.42
C LYS A 267 4.17 2.80 26.69
N ILE A 268 4.97 3.30 25.75
CA ILE A 268 4.57 4.44 24.90
C ILE A 268 3.30 4.07 24.11
N VAL A 269 3.26 2.88 23.51
CA VAL A 269 2.10 2.42 22.75
C VAL A 269 0.86 2.32 23.64
N GLU A 270 0.98 1.73 24.82
CA GLU A 270 -0.14 1.55 25.78
C GLU A 270 -0.68 2.89 26.30
N VAL A 271 0.22 3.81 26.70
CA VAL A 271 -0.17 5.15 27.17
C VAL A 271 -0.89 5.91 26.06
N MET A 272 -0.35 5.87 24.84
CA MET A 272 -0.96 6.54 23.68
C MET A 272 -2.30 5.92 23.30
N GLU A 273 -2.44 4.59 23.35
CA GLU A 273 -3.69 3.88 23.10
C GLU A 273 -4.80 4.37 24.02
N ARG A 274 -4.56 4.33 25.33
CA ARG A 274 -5.54 4.75 26.32
C ARG A 274 -5.93 6.22 26.17
N HIS A 275 -4.98 7.12 25.91
CA HIS A 275 -5.30 8.55 25.74
C HIS A 275 -6.08 8.82 24.44
N VAL A 276 -5.72 8.16 23.33
CA VAL A 276 -6.48 8.27 22.07
C VAL A 276 -7.89 7.73 22.25
N GLU A 277 -8.07 6.58 22.90
CA GLU A 277 -9.39 5.99 23.14
C GLU A 277 -10.28 6.89 24.00
N ASN A 278 -9.70 7.54 25.02
CA ASN A 278 -10.42 8.44 25.91
C ASN A 278 -10.79 9.78 25.25
N ILE A 279 -9.85 10.42 24.55
CA ILE A 279 -10.05 11.77 23.99
C ILE A 279 -10.86 11.70 22.69
N MET A 280 -10.59 10.71 21.84
CA MET A 280 -11.20 10.59 20.51
C MET A 280 -12.33 9.55 20.46
N TYR A 281 -12.97 9.23 21.59
CA TYR A 281 -14.01 8.21 21.69
C TYR A 281 -15.13 8.33 20.65
N VAL A 282 -15.52 9.56 20.31
CA VAL A 282 -16.62 9.86 19.37
C VAL A 282 -16.23 9.64 17.90
N ARG A 283 -14.94 9.51 17.61
CA ARG A 283 -14.40 9.39 16.26
C ARG A 283 -14.44 7.96 15.73
N MET A 284 -14.32 7.82 14.41
CA MET A 284 -14.34 6.51 13.77
C MET A 284 -13.14 5.65 14.23
N PRO A 285 -13.28 4.32 14.29
CA PRO A 285 -12.20 3.45 14.75
C PRO A 285 -10.92 3.58 13.89
N GLU A 286 -11.06 3.77 12.58
CA GLU A 286 -9.90 3.95 11.68
C GLU A 286 -9.22 5.32 11.87
N GLU A 287 -9.97 6.38 12.23
CA GLU A 287 -9.41 7.68 12.57
C GLU A 287 -8.60 7.61 13.87
N ARG A 288 -9.10 6.85 14.86
CA ARG A 288 -8.38 6.62 16.13
C ARG A 288 -7.10 5.83 15.91
N LYS A 289 -7.13 4.75 15.11
CA LYS A 289 -5.95 3.98 14.75
C LYS A 289 -4.90 4.86 14.05
N LEU A 290 -5.33 5.70 13.11
CA LEU A 290 -4.46 6.66 12.44
C LEU A 290 -3.83 7.65 13.42
N ALA A 291 -4.62 8.22 14.34
CA ALA A 291 -4.13 9.11 15.38
C ALA A 291 -3.08 8.42 16.27
N LYS A 292 -3.33 7.18 16.69
CA LYS A 292 -2.40 6.36 17.47
C LYS A 292 -1.06 6.20 16.76
N VAL A 293 -1.06 5.82 15.47
CA VAL A 293 0.18 5.72 14.67
C VAL A 293 0.92 7.04 14.60
N MET A 294 0.23 8.14 14.33
CA MET A 294 0.88 9.44 14.17
C MET A 294 1.56 9.88 15.47
N CYS A 295 0.88 9.73 16.61
CA CYS A 295 1.41 10.06 17.92
C CYS A 295 2.63 9.18 18.26
N ILE A 296 2.53 7.86 18.06
CA ILE A 296 3.63 6.93 18.30
C ILE A 296 4.82 7.22 17.37
N ALA A 297 4.55 7.49 16.09
CA ALA A 297 5.58 7.82 15.12
C ALA A 297 6.37 9.07 15.54
N LEU A 298 5.69 10.13 16.03
CA LEU A 298 6.38 11.34 16.45
C LEU A 298 7.38 11.09 17.60
N GLU A 299 7.02 10.23 18.56
CA GLU A 299 7.85 9.90 19.73
C GLU A 299 8.94 8.84 19.44
N THR A 300 8.63 7.87 18.58
CA THR A 300 9.53 6.72 18.33
C THR A 300 10.54 6.96 17.21
N ILE A 301 10.23 7.86 16.28
CA ILE A 301 11.13 8.15 15.15
C ILE A 301 12.43 8.77 15.68
N ASN A 302 13.55 8.16 15.31
CA ASN A 302 14.87 8.73 15.58
C ASN A 302 15.15 9.89 14.60
N TRP A 303 14.73 11.09 15.00
CA TRP A 303 14.91 12.32 14.21
C TRP A 303 16.38 12.66 13.88
N LYS A 304 17.34 12.04 14.57
CA LYS A 304 18.78 12.15 14.25
C LYS A 304 19.15 11.49 12.93
N GLU A 305 18.45 10.42 12.55
CA GLU A 305 18.68 9.73 11.28
C GLU A 305 18.01 10.43 10.08
N ILE A 306 17.05 11.32 10.32
CA ILE A 306 16.23 11.98 9.29
C ILE A 306 16.86 13.32 8.80
N GLY A 307 18.11 13.59 9.17
CA GLY A 307 18.93 14.65 8.54
C GLY A 307 18.90 16.01 9.23
N ASN A 308 18.05 16.23 10.23
CA ASN A 308 18.00 17.50 10.99
C ASN A 308 18.22 17.36 12.50
N GLY A 309 18.41 16.16 13.05
CA GLY A 309 18.79 16.00 14.46
C GLY A 309 17.70 16.33 15.49
N ARG A 310 16.52 16.81 15.06
CA ARG A 310 15.49 17.38 15.93
C ARG A 310 14.09 17.00 15.47
N PRO A 311 13.14 16.80 16.41
CA PRO A 311 11.72 16.69 16.08
C PRO A 311 11.24 17.94 15.32
N PRO A 312 10.17 17.83 14.52
CA PRO A 312 9.64 18.96 13.76
C PRO A 312 9.32 20.13 14.70
N ALA A 313 9.85 21.31 14.38
CA ALA A 313 9.68 22.52 15.21
C ALA A 313 8.20 22.91 15.40
N ASN A 314 7.32 22.42 14.54
CA ASN A 314 5.89 22.61 14.64
C ASN A 314 5.15 21.27 14.44
N GLU A 315 4.78 20.65 15.56
CA GLU A 315 4.02 19.39 15.58
C GLU A 315 2.70 19.50 14.83
N ARG A 316 2.04 20.66 14.91
CA ARG A 316 0.78 20.91 14.22
C ARG A 316 0.94 20.77 12.72
N GLN A 317 1.97 21.41 12.15
CA GLN A 317 2.26 21.32 10.72
C GLN A 317 2.62 19.89 10.30
N TRP A 318 3.33 19.16 11.18
CA TRP A 318 3.65 17.77 10.94
C TRP A 318 2.37 16.91 10.88
N PHE A 319 1.46 17.04 11.85
CA PHE A 319 0.19 16.32 11.84
C PHE A 319 -0.65 16.64 10.59
N THR A 320 -0.80 17.93 10.25
CA THR A 320 -1.52 18.34 9.03
C THR A 320 -0.92 17.68 7.78
N LEU A 321 0.40 17.65 7.67
CA LEU A 321 1.09 17.06 6.52
C LEU A 321 0.93 15.53 6.47
N GLN A 322 0.91 14.84 7.61
CA GLN A 322 0.63 13.40 7.64
C GLN A 322 -0.83 13.09 7.31
N LEU A 323 -1.78 13.92 7.79
CA LEU A 323 -3.21 13.72 7.50
C LEU A 323 -3.54 13.89 6.03
N GLN A 324 -2.90 14.85 5.34
CA GLN A 324 -3.02 15.02 3.89
C GLN A 324 -2.53 13.79 3.08
N ARG A 325 -1.67 12.96 3.67
CA ARG A 325 -1.15 11.72 3.08
C ARG A 325 -1.96 10.48 3.44
N SER A 326 -2.88 10.61 4.39
CA SER A 326 -3.74 9.52 4.84
C SER A 326 -4.96 9.33 3.94
N GLN A 327 -5.77 8.32 4.23
CA GLN A 327 -7.07 8.13 3.61
C GLN A 327 -8.07 9.24 3.93
N PHE A 328 -7.81 10.03 4.98
CA PHE A 328 -8.68 11.08 5.47
C PHE A 328 -8.06 12.48 5.34
N PRO A 329 -7.83 13.00 4.11
CA PRO A 329 -7.30 14.36 3.92
C PRO A 329 -8.15 15.44 4.59
N ALA A 330 -9.47 15.27 4.65
CA ALA A 330 -10.39 16.24 5.25
C ALA A 330 -10.09 16.50 6.75
N LEU A 331 -9.48 15.53 7.45
CA LEU A 331 -9.09 15.72 8.85
C LEU A 331 -7.94 16.72 9.01
N SER A 332 -7.20 17.04 7.95
CA SER A 332 -6.17 18.08 8.02
C SER A 332 -6.73 19.47 8.26
N ASP A 333 -8.01 19.67 7.92
CA ASP A 333 -8.70 20.95 8.05
C ASP A 333 -9.55 21.00 9.34
N ASP A 334 -9.80 19.85 9.98
CA ASP A 334 -10.50 19.76 11.26
C ASP A 334 -9.60 20.24 12.41
N VAL A 335 -9.84 21.49 12.83
CA VAL A 335 -9.11 22.13 13.93
C VAL A 335 -9.30 21.38 15.25
N GLN A 336 -10.46 20.77 15.48
CA GLN A 336 -10.72 20.04 16.72
C GLN A 336 -9.90 18.75 16.76
N PHE A 337 -9.87 18.00 15.66
CA PHE A 337 -9.08 16.78 15.56
C PHE A 337 -7.59 17.02 15.82
N ILE A 338 -7.04 18.11 15.28
CA ILE A 338 -5.64 18.49 15.51
C ILE A 338 -5.39 18.90 16.97
N LYS A 339 -6.34 19.62 17.61
CA LYS A 339 -6.24 19.96 19.03
C LYS A 339 -6.27 18.70 19.89
N ASP A 340 -7.15 17.75 19.58
CA ASP A 340 -7.26 16.47 20.27
C ASP A 340 -5.95 15.68 20.17
N LEU A 341 -5.30 15.65 18.99
CA LEU A 341 -3.96 15.06 18.80
C LEU A 341 -2.90 15.72 19.70
N GLN A 342 -2.86 17.05 19.73
CA GLN A 342 -1.90 17.79 20.56
C GLN A 342 -2.14 17.58 22.06
N GLN A 343 -3.41 17.48 22.48
CA GLN A 343 -3.78 17.16 23.84
C GLN A 343 -3.32 15.76 24.22
N THR A 344 -3.52 14.76 23.35
CA THR A 344 -3.03 13.40 23.54
C THR A 344 -1.51 13.37 23.72
N MET A 345 -0.77 14.08 22.87
CA MET A 345 0.69 14.18 22.98
C MET A 345 1.14 14.80 24.31
N THR A 346 0.46 15.87 24.74
CA THR A 346 0.81 16.60 25.97
C THR A 346 0.59 15.73 27.21
N LEU A 347 -0.54 15.03 27.26
CA LEU A 347 -0.87 14.13 28.37
C LEU A 347 0.05 12.91 28.40
N SER A 348 0.30 12.32 27.24
CA SER A 348 1.17 11.14 27.13
C SER A 348 2.60 11.46 27.53
N ARG A 349 3.14 12.61 27.11
CA ARG A 349 4.49 13.05 27.52
C ARG A 349 4.59 13.33 29.01
N ARG A 350 3.57 13.96 29.61
CA ARG A 350 3.54 14.21 31.05
C ARG A 350 3.65 12.89 31.82
N GLU A 351 2.86 11.90 31.44
CA GLU A 351 2.85 10.60 32.10
C GLU A 351 4.13 9.79 31.85
N ILE A 352 4.68 9.86 30.63
CA ILE A 352 5.98 9.24 30.33
C ILE A 352 7.07 9.86 31.22
N MET A 353 7.09 11.19 31.38
CA MET A 353 8.03 11.90 32.26
C MET A 353 7.85 11.55 33.74
N GLU A 354 6.61 11.51 34.23
CA GLU A 354 6.29 11.13 35.62
C GLU A 354 6.68 9.67 35.94
N SER A 355 6.83 8.85 34.89
CA SER A 355 7.14 7.44 35.01
C SER A 355 8.63 7.10 34.83
N GLN A 356 9.49 8.11 34.62
CA GLN A 356 10.95 7.96 34.60
C GLN A 356 11.49 8.17 36.04
N PRO A 357 12.25 7.21 36.59
CA PRO A 357 12.72 7.24 37.97
C PRO A 357 13.75 8.33 38.28
#